data_AF-A0A3M8K8U2-F1
#
_entry.id   AF-A0A3M8K8U2-F1
#
_cell.length_a   1.000
_cell.length_b   1.000
_cell.length_c   1.000
_cell.angle_alpha   90.00
_cell.angle_beta   90.00
_cell.angle_gamma   90.00
#
_symmetry.space_group_name_H-M   'P 1'
#
loop_
_entity.id
_entity.type
_entity.pdbx_description
1 polymer ?
#
loop_
_entity_poly.entity_id
_entity_poly.type
_entity_poly.pdbx_seq_one_letter_code
_entity_poly.pdbx_strand_id
1 'polypeptide(L)'
;MYPSPDDLNRSPASPRTAPDVLPRSLKWSYYLSVAAAIVMVVSGLVLLTGTYPAGSPASQEVIDAFLSNVRFMGVFNIVAGLVIAALVAQLKSGSVISRRVLVGVIVVTIFSNVVAFAIQVGGIAMIVIVVLLAVAALLMFRPDASRYIVHMSGRSN
;
A
#
# COMPACT_ATOMS: atom_id res chain seq x y z
N MET A 1 25.15 15.48 -45.96
CA MET A 1 23.83 14.99 -45.49
C MET A 1 23.36 15.93 -44.39
N TYR A 2 22.29 16.69 -44.63
CA TYR A 2 21.67 17.56 -43.61
C TYR A 2 20.67 16.71 -42.80
N PRO A 3 20.65 16.77 -41.46
CA PRO A 3 19.64 16.07 -40.66
C PRO A 3 18.25 16.65 -40.94
N SER A 4 17.30 15.81 -41.37
CA SER A 4 15.89 16.19 -41.56
C SER A 4 15.18 16.34 -40.21
N PRO A 5 14.35 17.37 -40.00
CA PRO A 5 13.54 17.54 -38.79
C PRO A 5 12.51 16.41 -38.55
N ASP A 6 12.15 15.67 -39.60
CA ASP A 6 11.01 14.73 -39.62
C ASP A 6 11.42 13.26 -39.60
N ASP A 7 12.60 12.94 -39.05
CA ASP A 7 13.07 11.55 -38.95
C ASP A 7 12.26 10.75 -37.90
N LEU A 8 11.44 9.82 -38.40
CA LEU A 8 10.64 8.87 -37.60
C LEU A 8 11.51 7.80 -36.91
N ASN A 9 12.75 7.60 -37.34
CA ASN A 9 13.72 6.72 -36.67
C ASN A 9 14.51 7.45 -35.57
N ARG A 10 14.10 8.68 -35.23
CA ARG A 10 14.54 9.34 -34.00
C ARG A 10 13.88 8.64 -32.82
N SER A 11 14.48 7.51 -32.42
CA SER A 11 14.20 6.90 -31.12
C SER A 11 14.20 8.03 -30.07
N PRO A 12 13.14 8.15 -29.24
CA PRO A 12 13.02 9.26 -28.30
C PRO A 12 14.32 9.33 -27.51
N ALA A 13 15.00 10.49 -27.62
CA ALA A 13 16.29 10.74 -27.01
C ALA A 13 16.33 10.06 -25.63
N SER A 14 17.25 9.11 -25.47
CA SER A 14 17.42 8.36 -24.21
C SER A 14 17.24 9.34 -23.05
N PRO A 15 16.25 9.13 -22.18
CA PRO A 15 15.90 10.11 -21.18
C PRO A 15 17.12 10.30 -20.29
N ARG A 16 17.74 11.48 -20.42
CA ARG A 16 18.53 12.21 -19.43
C ARG A 16 18.77 11.36 -18.19
N THR A 17 19.94 10.70 -18.18
CA THR A 17 20.58 9.95 -17.08
C THR A 17 19.67 9.85 -15.85
N ALA A 18 18.96 8.73 -15.69
CA ALA A 18 18.28 8.46 -14.43
C ALA A 18 19.33 8.65 -13.32
N PRO A 19 19.15 9.58 -12.37
CA PRO A 19 20.16 9.81 -11.36
C PRO A 19 20.34 8.51 -10.57
N ASP A 20 21.60 8.11 -10.28
CA ASP A 20 21.95 6.97 -9.42
C ASP A 20 21.34 7.08 -7.99
N VAL A 21 20.68 8.19 -7.69
CA VAL A 21 20.02 8.50 -6.44
C VAL A 21 18.54 8.14 -6.52
N LEU A 22 18.12 7.18 -5.69
CA LEU A 22 16.72 6.80 -5.47
C LEU A 22 15.81 8.05 -5.30
N PRO A 23 14.77 8.23 -6.13
CA PRO A 23 13.89 9.40 -6.07
C PRO A 23 13.30 9.60 -4.68
N ARG A 24 13.27 10.85 -4.19
CA ARG A 24 12.74 11.17 -2.86
C ARG A 24 11.29 10.68 -2.69
N SER A 25 10.47 10.72 -3.74
CA SER A 25 9.11 10.19 -3.76
C SER A 25 9.04 8.70 -3.42
N LEU A 26 9.96 7.89 -3.97
CA LEU A 26 10.00 6.45 -3.73
C LEU A 26 10.50 6.12 -2.32
N LYS A 27 11.44 6.91 -1.78
CA LYS A 27 11.84 6.84 -0.37
C LYS A 27 10.65 7.11 0.56
N TRP A 28 9.91 8.18 0.32
CA TRP A 28 8.73 8.52 1.13
C TRP A 28 7.61 7.50 0.99
N SER A 29 7.36 6.98 -0.21
CA SER A 29 6.41 5.88 -0.43
C SER A 29 6.78 4.66 0.42
N TYR A 30 8.06 4.26 0.42
CA TYR A 30 8.55 3.17 1.28
C TYR A 30 8.27 3.42 2.77
N TYR A 31 8.67 4.59 3.30
CA TYR A 31 8.47 4.89 4.72
C TYR A 31 6.99 4.95 5.11
N LEU A 32 6.13 5.50 4.24
CA LEU A 32 4.69 5.55 4.49
C LEU A 32 4.04 4.17 4.45
N SER A 33 4.45 3.30 3.53
CA SER A 33 3.96 1.91 3.51
C SER A 33 4.41 1.13 4.74
N VAL A 34 5.65 1.34 5.22
CA VAL A 34 6.13 0.75 6.47
C VAL A 34 5.36 1.28 7.68
N ALA A 35 5.13 2.60 7.74
CA ALA A 35 4.33 3.21 8.80
C ALA A 35 2.89 2.65 8.80
N ALA A 36 2.27 2.52 7.63
CA ALA A 36 0.96 1.89 7.48
C ALA A 36 0.96 0.45 7.99
N ALA A 37 1.95 -0.35 7.60
CA ALA A 37 2.08 -1.74 8.04
C ALA A 37 2.18 -1.85 9.58
N ILE A 38 2.97 -0.99 10.22
CA ILE A 38 3.08 -0.94 11.69
C ILE A 38 1.71 -0.61 12.31
N VAL A 39 1.04 0.45 11.83
CA VAL A 39 -0.27 0.84 12.32
C VAL A 39 -1.29 -0.28 12.13
N MET A 40 -1.27 -0.98 11.00
CA MET A 40 -2.15 -2.12 10.73
C MET A 40 -1.93 -3.26 11.71
N VAL A 41 -0.69 -3.65 11.97
CA VAL A 41 -0.38 -4.72 12.92
C VAL A 41 -0.83 -4.35 14.33
N VAL A 42 -0.49 -3.14 14.79
CA VAL A 42 -0.91 -2.65 16.11
C VAL A 42 -2.44 -2.58 16.22
N SER A 43 -3.10 -2.03 15.19
CA SER A 43 -4.56 -1.94 15.17
C SER A 43 -5.21 -3.31 15.16
N GLY A 44 -4.65 -4.27 14.42
CA GLY A 44 -5.16 -5.63 14.40
C GLY A 44 -5.01 -6.33 15.75
N LEU A 45 -3.89 -6.13 16.45
CA LEU A 45 -3.71 -6.62 17.82
C LEU A 45 -4.74 -6.02 18.78
N VAL A 46 -4.99 -4.70 18.69
CA VAL A 46 -6.01 -4.01 19.51
C VAL A 46 -7.41 -4.55 19.24
N LEU A 47 -7.77 -4.82 17.97
CA LEU A 47 -9.06 -5.43 17.63
C LEU A 47 -9.19 -6.83 18.21
N LEU A 48 -8.12 -7.64 18.17
CA LEU A 48 -8.14 -9.00 18.72
C LEU A 48 -8.30 -9.03 20.25
N THR A 49 -7.87 -7.98 20.95
CA THR A 49 -8.06 -7.84 22.40
C THR A 49 -9.33 -7.07 22.78
N GLY A 50 -10.07 -6.55 21.80
CA GLY A 50 -11.29 -5.78 22.04
C GLY A 50 -12.43 -6.63 22.57
N THR A 51 -13.22 -6.05 23.48
CA THR A 51 -14.44 -6.66 24.02
C THR A 51 -15.67 -5.84 23.65
N TYR A 52 -16.85 -6.47 23.64
CA TYR A 52 -18.10 -5.75 23.44
C TYR A 52 -18.50 -5.02 24.73
N PRO A 53 -19.02 -3.77 24.66
CA PRO A 53 -19.40 -3.01 25.85
C PRO A 53 -20.42 -3.76 26.72
N ALA A 54 -20.08 -3.95 27.99
CA ALA A 54 -20.97 -4.59 28.96
C ALA A 54 -22.22 -3.71 29.17
N GLY A 55 -23.41 -4.32 29.15
CA GLY A 55 -24.69 -3.63 29.38
C GLY A 55 -25.35 -3.03 28.14
N SER A 56 -24.83 -3.28 26.93
CA SER A 56 -25.51 -2.92 25.68
C SER A 56 -26.81 -3.74 25.49
N PRO A 57 -27.93 -3.13 25.09
CA PRO A 57 -29.23 -3.80 24.91
C PRO A 57 -29.30 -4.69 23.64
N ALA A 58 -28.16 -5.10 23.09
CA ALA A 58 -28.09 -5.86 21.85
C ALA A 58 -28.37 -7.35 22.10
N SER A 59 -28.98 -8.02 21.13
CA SER A 59 -29.14 -9.49 21.19
C SER A 59 -27.78 -10.18 21.10
N GLN A 60 -27.66 -11.37 21.70
CA GLN A 60 -26.41 -12.15 21.66
C GLN A 60 -25.93 -12.44 20.23
N GLU A 61 -26.86 -12.70 19.31
CA GLU A 61 -26.53 -12.92 17.89
C GLU A 61 -25.85 -11.71 17.24
N VAL A 62 -26.29 -10.49 17.55
CA VAL A 62 -25.68 -9.26 17.03
C VAL A 62 -24.28 -9.07 17.63
N ILE A 63 -24.12 -9.39 18.92
CA ILE A 63 -22.84 -9.30 19.63
C ILE A 63 -21.83 -10.29 19.03
N ASP A 64 -22.23 -11.53 18.81
CA ASP A 64 -21.37 -12.58 18.25
C ASP A 64 -20.95 -12.26 16.80
N ALA A 65 -21.89 -11.77 15.98
CA ALA A 65 -21.61 -11.33 14.62
C ALA A 65 -20.62 -10.15 14.60
N PHE A 66 -20.82 -9.16 15.49
CA PHE A 66 -19.90 -8.04 15.63
C PHE A 66 -18.50 -8.49 16.05
N LEU A 67 -18.39 -9.32 17.10
CA LEU A 67 -17.11 -9.83 17.58
C LEU A 67 -16.39 -10.68 16.53
N SER A 68 -17.12 -11.47 15.75
CA SER A 68 -16.57 -12.22 14.63
C SER A 68 -15.96 -11.29 13.57
N ASN A 69 -16.68 -10.23 13.18
CA ASN A 69 -16.18 -9.24 12.22
C ASN A 69 -14.96 -8.48 12.75
N VAL A 70 -14.97 -8.09 14.03
CA VAL A 70 -13.82 -7.45 14.72
C VAL A 70 -12.59 -8.34 14.67
N ARG A 71 -12.74 -9.63 15.01
CA ARG A 71 -11.63 -10.59 14.98
C ARG A 71 -11.12 -10.83 13.56
N PHE A 72 -12.04 -10.99 12.60
CA PHE A 72 -11.68 -11.13 11.19
C PHE A 72 -10.87 -9.94 10.70
N MET A 73 -11.34 -8.71 10.97
CA MET A 73 -10.62 -7.50 10.60
C MET A 73 -9.28 -7.36 11.33
N GLY A 74 -9.19 -7.83 12.57
CA GLY A 74 -7.95 -7.88 13.34
C GLY A 74 -6.90 -8.76 12.66
N VAL A 75 -7.26 -10.00 12.34
CA VAL A 75 -6.38 -10.94 11.62
C VAL A 75 -6.02 -10.39 10.24
N PHE A 76 -7.01 -9.89 9.49
CA PHE A 76 -6.79 -9.32 8.16
C PHE A 76 -5.75 -8.20 8.18
N ASN A 77 -5.86 -7.23 9.10
CA ASN A 77 -4.93 -6.12 9.19
C ASN A 77 -3.51 -6.57 9.56
N ILE A 78 -3.36 -7.56 10.45
CA ILE A 78 -2.03 -8.11 10.77
C ILE A 78 -1.42 -8.74 9.53
N VAL A 79 -2.14 -9.65 8.86
CA VAL A 79 -1.64 -10.37 7.68
C VAL A 79 -1.32 -9.40 6.54
N ALA A 80 -2.24 -8.49 6.23
CA ALA A 80 -2.04 -7.51 5.16
C ALA A 80 -0.87 -6.56 5.47
N GLY A 81 -0.70 -6.13 6.73
CA GLY A 81 0.43 -5.31 7.16
C GLY A 81 1.76 -6.02 6.94
N LEU A 82 1.86 -7.30 7.31
CA LEU A 82 3.06 -8.12 7.10
C LEU A 82 3.36 -8.32 5.61
N VAL A 83 2.34 -8.60 4.79
CA VAL A 83 2.48 -8.76 3.34
C VAL A 83 2.97 -7.46 2.71
N ILE A 84 2.38 -6.31 3.07
CA ILE A 84 2.82 -5.00 2.58
C ILE A 84 4.27 -4.74 2.97
N ALA A 85 4.66 -4.98 4.24
CA ALA A 85 6.04 -4.80 4.69
C ALA A 85 7.04 -5.66 3.89
N ALA A 86 6.71 -6.94 3.66
CA ALA A 86 7.53 -7.86 2.89
C ALA A 86 7.66 -7.44 1.41
N LEU A 87 6.57 -7.02 0.77
CA LEU A 87 6.57 -6.58 -0.62
C LEU A 87 7.30 -5.25 -0.81
N VAL A 88 7.17 -4.33 0.14
CA VAL A 88 7.84 -3.02 0.14
C VAL A 88 9.35 -3.19 0.33
N ALA A 89 9.80 -4.13 1.17
CA ALA A 89 11.21 -4.48 1.29
C ALA A 89 11.79 -5.01 -0.03
N GLN A 90 11.02 -5.84 -0.75
CA GLN A 90 11.39 -6.35 -2.07
C GLN A 90 11.34 -5.28 -3.18
N LEU A 91 10.70 -4.14 -2.97
CA LEU A 91 10.66 -3.07 -3.99
C LEU A 91 12.07 -2.51 -4.28
N LYS A 92 13.00 -2.60 -3.31
CA LYS A 92 14.41 -2.20 -3.51
C LYS A 92 15.18 -3.11 -4.46
N SER A 93 14.74 -4.36 -4.69
CA SER A 93 15.41 -5.28 -5.60
C SER A 93 14.97 -5.15 -7.07
N GLY A 94 14.06 -4.22 -7.39
CA GLY A 94 13.70 -3.88 -8.78
C GLY A 94 12.65 -4.77 -9.45
N SER A 95 12.03 -5.71 -8.72
CA SER A 95 11.02 -6.61 -9.30
C SER A 95 9.71 -5.89 -9.68
N VAL A 96 9.37 -5.95 -10.97
CA VAL A 96 8.16 -5.36 -11.56
C VAL A 96 6.89 -6.10 -11.09
N ILE A 97 7.02 -7.40 -10.82
CA ILE A 97 5.92 -8.25 -10.32
C ILE A 97 5.56 -7.83 -8.89
N SER A 98 6.54 -7.57 -8.04
CA SER A 98 6.33 -7.14 -6.65
C SER A 98 5.52 -5.84 -6.57
N ARG A 99 5.69 -4.92 -7.53
CA ARG A 99 4.91 -3.67 -7.61
C ARG A 99 3.44 -3.91 -7.93
N ARG A 100 3.12 -4.78 -8.89
CA ARG A 100 1.73 -5.07 -9.26
C ARG A 100 0.98 -5.75 -8.11
N VAL A 101 1.62 -6.73 -7.48
CA VAL A 101 1.05 -7.43 -6.31
C VAL A 101 0.86 -6.46 -5.15
N LEU A 102 1.85 -5.61 -4.85
CA LEU A 102 1.75 -4.61 -3.78
C LEU A 102 0.58 -3.66 -3.98
N VAL A 103 0.35 -3.18 -5.21
CA VAL A 103 -0.77 -2.29 -5.52
C VAL A 103 -2.10 -3.01 -5.33
N GLY A 104 -2.21 -4.27 -5.79
CA GLY A 104 -3.39 -5.09 -5.56
C GLY A 104 -3.69 -5.26 -4.07
N VAL A 105 -2.68 -5.58 -3.27
CA VAL A 105 -2.80 -5.70 -1.81
C VAL A 105 -3.24 -4.37 -1.19
N ILE A 106 -2.62 -3.25 -1.56
CA ILE A 106 -2.98 -1.92 -1.05
C ILE A 106 -4.45 -1.59 -1.34
N VAL A 107 -4.93 -1.83 -2.56
CA VAL A 107 -6.32 -1.54 -2.95
C VAL A 107 -7.29 -2.38 -2.13
N VAL A 108 -7.04 -3.69 -2.01
CA VAL A 108 -7.87 -4.58 -1.19
C VAL A 108 -7.86 -4.15 0.27
N THR A 109 -6.70 -3.80 0.81
CA THR A 109 -6.57 -3.32 2.19
C THR A 109 -7.35 -2.03 2.42
N ILE A 110 -7.23 -1.05 1.52
CA ILE A 110 -7.99 0.19 1.60
C ILE A 110 -9.49 -0.09 1.59
N PHE A 111 -9.96 -0.91 0.64
CA PHE A 111 -11.37 -1.26 0.52
C PHE A 111 -11.89 -1.92 1.80
N SER A 112 -11.21 -2.94 2.32
CA SER A 112 -11.60 -3.64 3.55
C SER A 112 -11.63 -2.71 4.77
N ASN A 113 -10.66 -1.79 4.89
CA ASN A 113 -10.63 -0.83 6.00
C ASN A 113 -11.78 0.21 5.90
N VAL A 114 -12.15 0.63 4.69
CA VAL A 114 -13.32 1.50 4.47
C VAL A 114 -14.61 0.77 4.83
N VAL A 115 -14.77 -0.49 4.40
CA VAL A 115 -15.95 -1.30 4.76
C VAL A 115 -16.01 -1.51 6.28
N ALA A 116 -14.91 -1.89 6.91
CA ALA A 116 -14.83 -2.08 8.36
C ALA A 116 -15.18 -0.82 9.16
N PHE A 117 -14.77 0.35 8.66
CA PHE A 117 -15.16 1.63 9.23
C PHE A 117 -16.67 1.90 9.05
N ALA A 118 -17.23 1.63 7.87
CA ALA A 118 -18.66 1.83 7.59
C ALA A 118 -19.55 0.96 8.48
N ILE A 119 -19.14 -0.28 8.78
CA ILE A 119 -19.84 -1.19 9.70
C ILE A 119 -19.45 -0.99 11.17
N GLN A 120 -18.69 0.07 11.50
CA GLN A 120 -18.26 0.44 12.85
C GLN A 120 -17.47 -0.66 13.60
N VAL A 121 -16.82 -1.55 12.87
CA VAL A 121 -15.95 -2.61 13.42
C VAL A 121 -14.58 -2.07 13.82
N GLY A 122 -14.16 -0.93 13.25
CA GLY A 122 -12.90 -0.27 13.57
C GLY A 122 -13.06 1.20 13.94
N GLY A 123 -12.13 1.70 14.75
CA GLY A 123 -12.05 3.11 15.10
C GLY A 123 -11.29 3.96 14.06
N ILE A 124 -10.86 5.15 14.49
CA ILE A 124 -10.10 6.13 13.68
C ILE A 124 -8.87 5.51 12.98
N ALA A 125 -8.29 4.45 13.57
CA ALA A 125 -7.17 3.73 12.99
C ALA A 125 -7.43 3.25 11.54
N MET A 126 -8.66 2.84 11.20
CA MET A 126 -9.01 2.40 9.84
C MET A 126 -8.82 3.52 8.81
N ILE A 127 -9.23 4.74 9.16
CA ILE A 127 -9.06 5.92 8.32
C ILE A 127 -7.58 6.27 8.18
N VAL A 128 -6.83 6.24 9.29
CA VAL A 128 -5.38 6.52 9.27
C VAL A 128 -4.66 5.55 8.35
N ILE A 129 -4.98 4.25 8.41
CA ILE A 129 -4.42 3.23 7.51
C ILE A 129 -4.74 3.57 6.05
N VAL A 130 -6.00 3.87 5.74
CA VAL A 130 -6.44 4.22 4.38
C VAL A 130 -5.68 5.43 3.84
N VAL A 131 -5.56 6.50 4.64
CA VAL A 131 -4.86 7.72 4.24
C VAL A 131 -3.38 7.45 3.99
N LEU A 132 -2.71 6.73 4.90
CA LEU A 132 -1.29 6.40 4.75
C LEU A 132 -1.04 5.58 3.48
N LEU A 133 -1.86 4.55 3.23
CA LEU A 133 -1.72 3.69 2.06
C LEU A 133 -2.06 4.43 0.77
N ALA A 134 -3.08 5.29 0.76
CA ALA A 134 -3.43 6.10 -0.40
C ALA A 134 -2.29 7.07 -0.76
N VAL A 135 -1.73 7.79 0.23
CA VAL A 135 -0.59 8.69 0.00
C VAL A 135 0.65 7.90 -0.46
N ALA A 136 0.92 6.75 0.16
CA ALA A 136 2.03 5.89 -0.26
C ALA A 136 1.88 5.42 -1.72
N ALA A 137 0.68 4.99 -2.12
CA ALA A 137 0.38 4.59 -3.48
C ALA A 137 0.52 5.76 -4.47
N LEU A 138 -0.03 6.94 -4.16
CA LEU A 138 0.10 8.13 -5.00
C LEU A 138 1.57 8.51 -5.24
N LEU A 139 2.41 8.45 -4.20
CA LEU A 139 3.85 8.69 -4.32
C LEU A 139 4.56 7.61 -5.13
N MET A 140 4.11 6.35 -5.04
CA MET A 140 4.62 5.22 -5.81
C MET A 140 4.33 5.36 -7.32
N PHE A 141 3.22 6.01 -7.69
CA PHE A 141 2.78 6.20 -9.08
C PHE A 141 3.17 7.55 -9.70
N ARG A 142 3.83 8.45 -8.95
CA ARG A 142 4.34 9.70 -9.54
C ARG A 142 5.30 9.42 -10.72
N PRO A 143 5.25 10.22 -11.80
CA PRO A 143 5.98 9.97 -13.04
C PRO A 143 7.50 9.83 -12.85
N ASP A 144 8.09 10.54 -11.88
CA ASP A 144 9.52 10.42 -11.56
C ASP A 144 9.91 9.06 -10.96
N ALA A 145 9.03 8.46 -10.15
CA ALA A 145 9.23 7.12 -9.61
C ALA A 145 9.04 6.05 -10.69
N SER A 146 8.07 6.25 -11.58
CA SER A 146 7.81 5.32 -12.70
C SER A 146 8.98 5.28 -13.70
N ARG A 147 9.61 6.43 -14.02
CA ARG A 147 10.78 6.47 -14.91
C ARG A 147 12.04 5.82 -14.32
N TYR A 148 12.30 6.01 -13.02
CA TYR A 148 13.45 5.40 -12.34
C TYR A 148 13.34 3.86 -12.30
N ILE A 149 12.14 3.34 -12.01
CA ILE A 149 11.91 1.89 -11.94
C ILE A 149 12.05 1.23 -13.32
N VAL A 150 11.56 1.86 -14.39
CA VAL A 150 11.76 1.35 -15.77
C VAL A 150 13.24 1.24 -16.11
N HIS A 151 14.06 2.23 -15.73
CA HIS A 151 15.50 2.20 -15.96
C HIS A 151 16.21 1.05 -15.22
N MET A 152 15.80 0.75 -13.98
CA MET A 152 16.36 -0.36 -13.20
C MET A 152 15.91 -1.74 -13.72
N SER A 153 14.66 -1.89 -14.14
CA SER A 153 14.14 -3.17 -14.66
C SER A 153 14.74 -3.57 -16.02
N GLY A 154 15.23 -2.61 -16.81
CA GLY A 154 15.91 -2.87 -18.08
C GLY A 154 17.37 -3.32 -17.92
N ARG A 155 17.92 -3.29 -16.71
CA ARG A 155 19.32 -3.65 -16.41
C ARG A 155 19.47 -5.04 -15.80
N SER A 156 18.37 -5.73 -15.50
CA SER A 156 18.33 -7.10 -14.93
C SER A 156 17.84 -8.16 -15.91
N ASN A 157 17.69 -7.82 -17.20
CA ASN A 157 17.54 -8.75 -18.32
C ASN A 157 18.82 -8.71 -19.15
#